data_AF-A0A520C6M4-F1
#
_entry.id   AF-A0A520C6M4-F1
#
_cell.length_a   1.000
_cell.length_b   1.000
_cell.length_c   1.000
_cell.angle_alpha   90.00
_cell.angle_beta   90.00
_cell.angle_gamma   90.00
#
_symmetry.space_group_name_H-M   'P 1'
#
loop_
_entity.id
_entity.type
_entity.pdbx_description
1 polymer ?
#
loop_
_entity_poly.entity_id
_entity_poly.type
_entity_poly.pdbx_seq_one_letter_code
_entity_poly.pdbx_strand_id
1 'polypeptide(L)'
;WRTDRVLRRLEAMLAVADTEASLIITGNGDVLEPEHGIIAIGSGGAYAQAAAKALLDNTELGAKDIVKKSLEIAGELCIYTNMHHTIETL
;
A
#
# COMPACT_ATOMS: atom_id res chain seq x y z
N TRP A 1 0.35 -3.44 -20.51
CA TRP A 1 -1.09 -3.21 -20.76
C TRP A 1 -1.41 -2.04 -21.68
N ARG A 2 -0.50 -1.08 -21.95
CA ARG A 2 -0.82 0.12 -22.74
C ARG A 2 -1.38 -0.16 -24.15
N THR A 3 -1.07 -1.31 -24.74
CA THR A 3 -1.62 -1.76 -26.03
C THR A 3 -2.98 -2.45 -25.90
N ASP A 4 -3.30 -3.03 -24.74
CA ASP A 4 -4.55 -3.73 -24.49
C ASP A 4 -5.67 -2.73 -24.12
N ARG A 5 -6.81 -2.81 -24.82
CA ARG A 5 -7.94 -1.89 -24.64
C ARG A 5 -8.68 -2.12 -23.32
N VAL A 6 -8.73 -3.36 -22.84
CA VAL A 6 -9.43 -3.72 -21.60
C VAL A 6 -8.66 -3.19 -20.40
N LEU A 7 -7.34 -3.37 -20.40
CA LEU A 7 -6.51 -3.02 -19.26
C LEU A 7 -6.32 -1.50 -19.09
N ARG A 8 -6.53 -0.69 -20.14
CA ARG A 8 -6.52 0.78 -20.06
C ARG A 8 -7.69 1.39 -19.28
N ARG A 9 -8.75 0.61 -19.04
CA ARG A 9 -9.91 1.06 -18.25
C ARG A 9 -9.84 0.64 -16.79
N LEU A 10 -8.78 -0.06 -16.39
CA LEU A 10 -8.56 -0.40 -15.00
C LEU A 10 -8.14 0.86 -14.25
N GLU A 11 -8.98 1.29 -13.33
CA GLU A 11 -8.61 2.25 -12.29
C GLU A 11 -7.76 1.60 -11.19
N ALA A 12 -7.43 0.30 -11.35
CA ALA A 12 -6.59 -0.44 -10.42
C ALA A 12 -5.15 0.08 -10.45
N MET A 13 -4.57 0.18 -9.26
CA MET A 13 -3.14 0.44 -9.04
C MET A 13 -2.45 -0.86 -8.64
N LEU A 14 -1.21 -1.04 -9.07
CA LEU A 14 -0.35 -2.15 -8.69
C LEU A 14 0.79 -1.66 -7.80
N ALA A 15 0.96 -2.30 -6.64
CA ALA A 15 2.13 -2.10 -5.78
C ALA A 15 3.15 -3.21 -6.06
N VAL A 16 4.40 -2.86 -6.31
CA VAL A 16 5.51 -3.79 -6.54
C VAL A 16 6.66 -3.37 -5.63
N ALA A 17 7.29 -4.31 -4.94
CA ALA A 17 8.44 -4.01 -4.08
C ALA A 17 9.44 -5.17 -4.09
N ASP A 18 10.72 -4.81 -3.98
CA ASP A 18 11.82 -5.70 -3.67
C ASP A 18 12.69 -5.13 -2.54
N THR A 19 13.90 -5.65 -2.34
CA THR A 19 14.83 -5.20 -1.30
C THR A 19 15.46 -3.83 -1.58
N GLU A 20 15.36 -3.33 -2.81
CA GLU A 20 15.99 -2.09 -3.27
C GLU A 20 14.96 -0.96 -3.49
N ALA A 21 13.78 -1.27 -4.01
CA ALA A 21 12.79 -0.27 -4.40
C ALA A 21 11.33 -0.70 -4.17
N SER A 22 10.47 0.30 -3.97
CA SER A 22 9.02 0.19 -3.89
C SER A 22 8.39 1.06 -4.97
N LEU A 23 7.54 0.50 -5.83
CA LEU A 23 6.94 1.20 -6.97
C LEU A 23 5.42 1.02 -7.02
N ILE A 24 4.73 2.10 -7.40
CA ILE A 24 3.32 2.09 -7.76
C ILE A 24 3.20 2.20 -9.28
N ILE A 25 2.39 1.34 -9.88
CA ILE A 25 2.08 1.37 -11.30
C ILE A 25 0.58 1.59 -11.52
N THR A 26 0.22 2.65 -12.27
CA THR A 26 -1.18 3.04 -12.51
C THR A 26 -1.75 2.40 -13.78
N GLY A 27 -3.07 2.27 -13.93
CA GLY A 27 -3.68 1.78 -15.17
C GLY A 27 -3.33 2.58 -16.44
N ASN A 28 -2.96 3.86 -16.29
CA ASN A 28 -2.47 4.72 -17.38
C ASN A 28 -1.02 4.40 -17.78
N GLY A 29 -0.30 3.67 -16.93
CA GLY A 29 1.07 3.26 -17.12
C GLY A 29 2.09 4.18 -16.46
N ASP A 30 1.70 5.04 -15.53
CA ASP A 30 2.66 5.82 -14.74
C ASP A 30 3.39 4.87 -13.79
N VAL A 31 4.68 5.12 -13.57
CA VAL A 31 5.52 4.39 -12.62
C VAL A 31 6.05 5.42 -11.63
N LEU A 32 5.68 5.26 -10.36
CA LEU A 32 5.95 6.24 -9.31
C LEU A 32 6.62 5.53 -8.13
N GLU A 33 7.71 6.12 -7.65
CA GLU A 33 8.34 5.72 -6.39
C GLU A 33 7.75 6.56 -5.24
N PRO A 34 7.15 5.95 -4.21
CA PRO A 34 6.60 6.67 -3.09
C PRO A 34 7.68 7.14 -2.12
N GLU A 35 7.41 8.29 -1.49
CA GLU A 35 8.26 8.81 -0.43
C GLU A 35 8.26 7.86 0.79
N HIS A 36 9.43 7.69 1.40
CA HIS A 36 9.66 6.81 2.56
C HIS A 36 9.38 5.31 2.32
N GLY A 37 9.20 4.88 1.07
CA GLY A 37 8.99 3.47 0.73
C GLY A 37 7.65 2.88 1.21
N ILE A 38 6.70 3.71 1.66
CA ILE A 38 5.37 3.27 2.10
C ILE A 38 4.40 3.31 0.92
N ILE A 39 3.78 2.17 0.62
CA ILE A 39 2.70 2.07 -0.37
C ILE A 39 1.42 1.62 0.33
N ALA A 40 0.32 2.33 0.07
CA ALA A 40 -1.01 1.87 0.43
C ALA A 40 -1.98 2.11 -0.73
N ILE A 41 -2.77 1.09 -1.07
CA ILE A 41 -3.79 1.13 -2.12
C ILE A 41 -5.10 0.53 -1.59
N GLY A 42 -6.21 0.80 -2.27
CA GLY A 42 -7.53 0.31 -1.88
C GLY A 42 -8.30 1.27 -0.95
N SER A 43 -9.50 0.87 -0.53
CA SER A 43 -10.46 1.72 0.18
C SER A 43 -9.97 2.24 1.53
N GLY A 44 -9.20 1.42 2.27
CA GLY A 44 -8.58 1.79 3.54
C GLY A 44 -7.17 2.38 3.39
N GLY A 45 -6.68 2.58 2.16
CA GLY A 45 -5.29 2.90 1.88
C GLY A 45 -4.81 4.18 2.57
N ALA A 46 -5.60 5.25 2.55
CA ALA A 46 -5.24 6.52 3.18
C ALA A 46 -5.05 6.40 4.71
N TYR A 47 -5.90 5.60 5.38
CA TYR A 47 -5.78 5.37 6.82
C TYR A 47 -4.54 4.53 7.16
N ALA A 48 -4.31 3.46 6.39
CA ALA A 48 -3.13 2.62 6.55
C ALA A 48 -1.84 3.42 6.31
N GLN A 49 -1.81 4.27 5.27
CA GLN A 49 -0.64 5.10 4.97
C GLN A 49 -0.35 6.11 6.09
N ALA A 50 -1.38 6.79 6.60
CA ALA A 50 -1.23 7.74 7.69
C ALA A 50 -0.71 7.07 8.97
N ALA A 51 -1.26 5.91 9.32
CA ALA A 51 -0.79 5.11 10.45
C ALA A 51 0.65 4.62 10.26
N ALA A 52 0.98 4.10 9.08
CA ALA A 52 2.32 3.60 8.77
C ALA A 52 3.37 4.71 8.87
N LYS A 53 3.05 5.89 8.33
CA LYS A 53 3.93 7.07 8.41
C LYS A 53 4.18 7.48 9.86
N ALA A 54 3.12 7.58 10.67
CA ALA A 54 3.25 7.92 12.08
C ALA A 54 4.09 6.90 12.87
N LEU A 55 3.89 5.60 12.61
CA LEU A 55 4.64 4.53 13.26
C LEU A 55 6.11 4.53 12.83
N LEU A 56 6.39 4.71 11.54
CA LEU A 56 7.75 4.77 11.00
C LEU A 56 8.56 5.92 11.62
N ASP A 57 7.93 7.09 11.76
CA ASP A 57 8.64 8.29 12.24
C ASP A 57 8.84 8.31 13.77
N ASN A 58 8.05 7.54 14.53
CA ASN A 58 7.97 7.68 16.00
C ASN A 58 8.22 6.38 16.78
N THR A 59 8.64 5.30 16.12
CA THR A 59 8.88 4.01 16.78
C THR A 59 10.09 3.30 16.18
N GLU A 60 10.57 2.26 16.88
CA GLU A 60 11.62 1.34 16.39
C GLU A 60 11.02 0.03 15.86
N LEU A 61 9.75 0.04 15.45
CA LEU A 61 9.07 -1.15 14.97
C LEU A 61 9.64 -1.60 13.62
N GLY A 62 9.72 -2.91 13.43
CA GLY A 62 10.06 -3.49 12.12
C GLY A 62 8.93 -3.31 11.10
N ALA A 63 9.27 -3.40 9.81
CA ALA A 63 8.32 -3.22 8.70
C ALA A 63 7.05 -4.08 8.84
N LYS A 64 7.20 -5.36 9.22
CA LYS A 64 6.07 -6.28 9.43
C LYS A 64 5.08 -5.78 10.50
N ASP A 65 5.61 -5.24 11.60
CA ASP A 65 4.79 -4.76 12.71
C ASP A 65 4.12 -3.42 12.38
N ILE A 66 4.83 -2.54 11.66
CA ILE A 66 4.26 -1.29 11.13
C ILE A 66 3.09 -1.62 10.20
N VAL A 67 3.28 -2.52 9.23
CA VAL A 67 2.22 -2.94 8.29
C VAL A 67 1.04 -3.53 9.03
N LYS A 68 1.28 -4.45 9.97
CA LYS A 68 0.20 -5.08 10.74
C LYS A 68 -0.64 -4.05 11.49
N LYS A 69 -0.01 -3.18 12.28
CA LYS A 69 -0.71 -2.15 13.06
C LYS A 69 -1.45 -1.15 12.18
N SER A 70 -0.87 -0.79 11.03
CA SER A 70 -1.49 0.14 10.09
C SER A 70 -2.74 -0.44 9.44
N LEU A 71 -2.73 -1.74 9.11
CA LEU A 71 -3.89 -2.45 8.60
C LEU A 71 -4.98 -2.62 9.67
N GLU A 72 -4.60 -2.89 10.93
CA GLU A 72 -5.55 -2.93 12.06
C GLU A 72 -6.28 -1.59 12.22
N ILE A 73 -5.55 -0.47 12.22
CA ILE A 73 -6.15 0.87 12.28
C ILE A 73 -7.07 1.12 11.07
N ALA A 74 -6.64 0.74 9.86
CA ALA A 74 -7.47 0.89 8.67
C ALA A 74 -8.76 0.04 8.72
N GLY A 75 -8.70 -1.17 9.29
CA GLY A 75 -9.85 -2.06 9.49
C GLY A 75 -10.83 -1.55 10.54
N GLU A 76 -10.38 -0.76 11.51
CA GLU A 76 -11.25 -0.09 12.48
C GLU A 76 -11.97 1.14 11.89
N LEU A 77 -11.34 1.83 10.91
CA LEU A 77 -11.83 3.10 10.37
C LEU A 77 -12.62 2.96 9.06
N CYS A 78 -12.22 2.05 8.17
CA CYS A 78 -12.82 1.89 6.86
C CYS A 78 -13.83 0.75 6.84
N ILE A 79 -15.10 1.03 6.56
CA ILE A 79 -16.16 0.01 6.44
C ILE A 79 -15.90 -1.07 5.36
N TYR A 80 -14.96 -0.81 4.44
CA TYR A 80 -14.56 -1.71 3.35
C TYR A 80 -13.24 -2.44 3.62
N THR A 81 -12.64 -2.24 4.79
CA THR A 81 -11.41 -2.94 5.21
C THR A 81 -11.73 -3.70 6.49
N ASN A 82 -11.37 -4.99 6.53
CA ASN A 82 -11.67 -5.85 7.67
C ASN A 82 -10.39 -6.28 8.39
N MET A 83 -10.52 -7.03 9.47
CA MET A 83 -9.39 -7.45 10.32
C MET A 83 -8.65 -8.71 9.83
N HIS A 84 -8.99 -9.25 8.65
CA HIS A 84 -8.36 -10.44 8.11
C HIS A 84 -7.21 -10.05 7.19
N HIS A 85 -6.00 -10.02 7.75
CA HIS A 85 -4.79 -9.60 7.03
C HIS A 85 -3.91 -10.80 6.68
N THR A 86 -3.42 -10.81 5.43
CA THR A 86 -2.29 -11.64 5.01
C THR A 86 -1.08 -10.72 4.88
N ILE A 87 0.03 -11.07 5.53
CA ILE A 87 1.25 -10.25 5.55
C ILE A 87 2.41 -11.12 5.07
N GLU A 88 2.97 -10.74 3.93
CA GLU A 88 4.14 -11.36 3.31
C GLU A 88 5.39 -10.52 3.56
N THR A 89 6.55 -11.17 3.62
CA THR A 89 7.86 -10.52 3.79
C THR A 89 8.86 -11.11 2.79
N LEU A 90 9.80 -10.29 2.34
CA LEU A 90 10.92 -10.73 1.49
C LEU A 90 11.99 -11.48 2.31
#